data_AF-A0A2T0K2S7-F1
#
_entry.id   AF-A0A2T0K2S7-F1
#
_cell.length_a   1.000
_cell.length_b   1.000
_cell.length_c   1.000
_cell.angle_alpha   90.00
_cell.angle_beta   90.00
_cell.angle_gamma   90.00
#
_symmetry.space_group_name_H-M   'P 1'
#
loop_
_entity.id
_entity.type
_entity.pdbx_description
1 polymer ?
#
loop_
_entity_poly.entity_id
_entity_poly.type
_entity_poly.pdbx_seq_one_letter_code
_entity_poly.pdbx_strand_id
1 'polypeptide(L)'
;MRNTARWAAAAATMLTIGAAAAPANAGDRLARVTGSAEFTLTFSPDNDVRKFTFDVRAAPFTRPFPARPQGNPMDATGTVWVSHHVPDANITVTFEAAVDCMITTPGFAGITAIVTRADDLAAHMVGTRVGFSVQDGGRGGRGDRVGYTWSTSATQDENGDWVESKVGTCMVLAPFGPVTKGDVTVRHAELRPDPQPPA
;
A
#
# COMPACT_ATOMS: atom_id res chain seq x y z
N MET A 1 -25.08 -29.26 -75.36
CA MET A 1 -24.83 -30.43 -74.49
C MET A 1 -23.44 -30.31 -73.89
N ARG A 2 -23.30 -29.82 -72.65
CA ARG A 2 -22.04 -29.91 -71.89
C ARG A 2 -22.38 -30.23 -70.44
N ASN A 3 -21.92 -31.41 -70.03
CA ASN A 3 -22.18 -32.08 -68.77
C ASN A 3 -21.53 -31.40 -67.57
N THR A 4 -22.20 -31.59 -66.44
CA THR A 4 -21.85 -31.28 -65.06
C THR A 4 -20.59 -31.97 -64.56
N ALA A 5 -19.80 -31.27 -63.75
CA ALA A 5 -19.00 -31.88 -62.69
C ALA A 5 -18.86 -30.88 -61.53
N ARG A 6 -19.57 -31.17 -60.44
CA ARG A 6 -19.46 -30.48 -59.15
C ARG A 6 -18.20 -30.97 -58.45
N TRP A 7 -17.34 -30.04 -58.02
CA TRP A 7 -16.28 -30.34 -57.05
C TRP A 7 -16.58 -29.55 -55.78
N ALA A 8 -16.78 -30.28 -54.68
CA ALA A 8 -16.97 -29.75 -53.35
C ALA A 8 -15.59 -29.43 -52.76
N ALA A 9 -15.36 -28.16 -52.39
CA ALA A 9 -14.19 -27.76 -51.62
C ALA A 9 -14.50 -27.90 -50.13
N ALA A 10 -13.80 -28.80 -49.45
CA ALA A 10 -13.86 -28.96 -48.00
C ALA A 10 -13.11 -27.79 -47.33
N ALA A 11 -13.82 -27.03 -46.48
CA ALA A 11 -13.22 -26.01 -45.64
C ALA A 11 -12.54 -26.67 -44.43
N ALA A 12 -11.22 -26.60 -44.36
CA ALA A 12 -10.45 -27.03 -43.19
C ALA A 12 -10.43 -25.90 -42.16
N THR A 13 -11.28 -26.00 -41.15
CA THR A 13 -11.26 -25.11 -39.98
C THR A 13 -10.08 -25.50 -39.09
N MET A 14 -8.96 -24.78 -39.18
CA MET A 14 -7.87 -24.92 -38.21
C MET A 14 -8.28 -24.27 -36.88
N LEU A 15 -8.64 -25.08 -35.88
CA LEU A 15 -8.68 -24.63 -34.49
C LEU A 15 -7.26 -24.41 -34.00
N THR A 16 -6.81 -23.17 -33.95
CA THR A 16 -5.66 -22.78 -33.12
C THR A 16 -6.08 -22.88 -31.67
N ILE A 17 -5.72 -23.98 -31.01
CA ILE A 17 -5.82 -24.10 -29.55
C ILE A 17 -4.81 -23.10 -28.98
N GLY A 18 -5.31 -21.94 -28.52
CA GLY A 18 -4.51 -21.01 -27.75
C GLY A 18 -3.99 -21.73 -26.51
N ALA A 19 -2.67 -21.90 -26.43
CA ALA A 19 -2.04 -22.32 -25.19
C ALA A 19 -2.35 -21.25 -24.14
N ALA A 20 -3.33 -21.51 -23.29
CA ALA A 20 -3.53 -20.73 -22.09
C ALA A 20 -2.21 -20.78 -21.32
N ALA A 21 -1.53 -19.64 -21.21
CA ALA A 21 -0.38 -19.52 -20.33
C ALA A 21 -0.84 -19.95 -18.95
N ALA A 22 -0.32 -21.09 -18.48
CA ALA A 22 -0.53 -21.52 -17.11
C ALA A 22 -0.14 -20.35 -16.20
N PRO A 23 -0.94 -20.01 -15.16
CA PRO A 23 -0.52 -18.99 -14.21
C PRO A 23 0.85 -19.42 -13.70
N ALA A 24 1.86 -18.59 -13.93
CA ALA A 24 3.15 -18.77 -13.30
C ALA A 24 2.85 -18.97 -11.80
N ASN A 25 3.26 -20.11 -11.23
CA ASN A 25 3.13 -20.34 -9.81
C ASN A 25 3.74 -19.13 -9.10
N ALA A 26 2.88 -18.24 -8.59
CA ALA A 26 3.24 -17.16 -7.70
C ALA A 26 3.57 -17.82 -6.36
N GLY A 27 4.64 -18.62 -6.35
CA GLY A 27 5.08 -19.35 -5.17
C GLY A 27 5.33 -18.35 -4.07
N ASP A 28 4.65 -18.52 -2.92
CA ASP A 28 4.92 -18.03 -1.57
C ASP A 28 5.38 -16.57 -1.37
N ARG A 29 5.40 -15.74 -2.40
CA ARG A 29 5.94 -14.39 -2.34
C ARG A 29 4.93 -13.49 -1.68
N LEU A 30 5.22 -13.18 -0.42
CA LEU A 30 4.45 -12.25 0.39
C LEU A 30 4.47 -10.85 -0.22
N ALA A 31 3.37 -10.12 -0.02
CA ALA A 31 3.26 -8.72 -0.40
C ALA A 31 4.38 -7.89 0.26
N ARG A 32 4.84 -6.85 -0.43
CA ARG A 32 5.93 -5.99 0.05
C ARG A 32 5.76 -4.56 -0.47
N VAL A 33 6.13 -3.59 0.36
CA VAL A 33 6.29 -2.20 -0.05
C VAL A 33 7.69 -1.74 0.31
N THR A 34 8.39 -1.15 -0.66
CA THR A 34 9.72 -0.59 -0.46
C THR A 34 9.93 0.71 -1.20
N GLY A 35 10.97 1.44 -0.81
CA GLY A 35 11.45 2.61 -1.52
C GLY A 35 11.27 3.86 -0.69
N SER A 36 11.44 5.02 -1.31
CA SER A 36 11.28 6.30 -0.64
C SER A 36 10.62 7.31 -1.55
N ALA A 37 9.72 8.11 -0.97
CA ALA A 37 8.97 9.14 -1.65
C ALA A 37 9.21 10.48 -0.97
N GLU A 38 9.85 11.41 -1.67
CA GLU A 38 9.76 12.84 -1.37
C GLU A 38 8.55 13.40 -2.13
N PHE A 39 7.73 14.21 -1.46
CA PHE A 39 6.49 14.74 -2.02
C PHE A 39 6.11 16.08 -1.36
N THR A 40 5.23 16.82 -2.03
CA THR A 40 4.64 18.07 -1.52
C THR A 40 3.12 17.95 -1.47
N LEU A 41 2.48 18.83 -0.69
CA LEU A 41 1.03 18.84 -0.57
C LEU A 41 0.38 19.59 -1.73
N THR A 42 -0.47 18.90 -2.48
CA THR A 42 -1.18 19.51 -3.62
C THR A 42 -2.23 20.55 -3.18
N PHE A 43 -2.85 20.35 -2.02
CA PHE A 43 -3.90 21.25 -1.50
C PHE A 43 -3.35 22.39 -0.64
N SER A 44 -2.06 22.35 -0.30
CA SER A 44 -1.37 23.39 0.47
C SER A 44 0.06 23.51 -0.05
N PRO A 45 0.26 24.18 -1.21
CA PRO A 45 1.60 24.32 -1.78
C PRO A 45 2.51 25.09 -0.84
N ASP A 46 3.64 24.48 -0.47
CA ASP A 46 4.67 25.02 0.39
C ASP A 46 6.07 24.57 -0.07
N ASN A 47 7.12 25.07 0.59
CA ASN A 47 8.49 24.64 0.35
C ASN A 47 8.89 23.42 1.19
N ASP A 48 7.96 22.86 1.97
CA ASP A 48 8.25 21.77 2.89
C ASP A 48 8.55 20.48 2.12
N VAL A 49 9.61 19.80 2.54
CA VAL A 49 10.00 18.51 1.97
C VAL A 49 9.54 17.41 2.92
N ARG A 50 8.57 16.62 2.47
CA ARG A 50 8.09 15.45 3.19
C ARG A 50 8.64 14.21 2.54
N LYS A 51 9.35 13.39 3.32
CA LYS A 51 9.95 12.15 2.86
C LYS A 51 9.45 10.99 3.70
N PHE A 52 8.87 9.99 3.02
CA PHE A 52 8.57 8.69 3.61
C PHE A 52 9.49 7.64 3.02
N THR A 53 10.01 6.74 3.86
CA THR A 53 10.77 5.57 3.44
C THR A 53 10.10 4.32 3.97
N PHE A 54 9.89 3.34 3.11
CA PHE A 54 9.16 2.12 3.40
C PHE A 54 10.09 0.90 3.34
N ASP A 55 10.04 0.06 4.35
CA ASP A 55 10.47 -1.34 4.27
C ASP A 55 9.44 -2.20 4.99
N VAL A 56 8.47 -2.70 4.23
CA VAL A 56 7.27 -3.34 4.76
C VAL A 56 7.03 -4.66 4.07
N ARG A 57 6.73 -5.70 4.84
CA ARG A 57 6.42 -7.05 4.33
C ARG A 57 5.19 -7.60 5.02
N ALA A 58 4.35 -8.29 4.26
CA ALA A 58 3.25 -9.04 4.84
C ALA A 58 3.83 -10.14 5.76
N ALA A 59 3.12 -10.39 6.85
CA ALA A 59 3.40 -11.44 7.82
C ALA A 59 2.06 -12.02 8.32
N PRO A 60 1.27 -12.65 7.43
CA PRO A 60 -0.10 -13.07 7.74
C PRO A 60 -0.15 -13.98 8.97
N PHE A 61 -1.18 -13.81 9.80
CA PHE A 61 -1.46 -14.68 10.95
C PHE A 61 -0.33 -14.71 12.00
N THR A 62 0.30 -13.56 12.25
CA THR A 62 1.40 -13.44 13.23
C THR A 62 1.02 -12.62 14.45
N ARG A 63 -0.12 -11.90 14.43
CA ARG A 63 -0.55 -11.01 15.50
C ARG A 63 -1.96 -11.34 15.99
N PRO A 64 -2.09 -12.23 17.00
CA PRO A 64 -3.36 -12.51 17.65
C PRO A 64 -4.04 -11.25 18.20
N PHE A 65 -5.36 -11.19 18.08
CA PHE A 65 -6.19 -10.22 18.82
C PHE A 65 -7.52 -10.87 19.23
N PRO A 66 -8.30 -10.32 20.18
CA PRO A 66 -9.40 -11.04 20.81
C PRO A 66 -10.42 -11.69 19.87
N ALA A 67 -10.71 -11.08 18.71
CA ALA A 67 -11.64 -11.64 17.72
C ALA A 67 -10.98 -12.57 16.68
N ARG A 68 -9.64 -12.67 16.66
CA ARG A 68 -8.83 -13.49 15.73
C ARG A 68 -7.59 -14.02 16.46
N PRO A 69 -7.69 -15.12 17.22
CA PRO A 69 -6.57 -15.65 17.99
C PRO A 69 -5.42 -16.17 17.12
N GLN A 70 -5.69 -16.50 15.85
CA GLN A 70 -4.69 -16.90 14.87
C GLN A 70 -4.02 -15.68 14.17
N GLY A 71 -4.44 -14.45 14.47
CA GLY A 71 -4.04 -13.24 13.75
C GLY A 71 -4.84 -12.95 12.48
N ASN A 72 -4.40 -11.96 11.71
CA ASN A 72 -5.11 -11.45 10.54
C ASN A 72 -4.37 -11.82 9.23
N PRO A 73 -5.06 -12.15 8.13
CA PRO A 73 -4.40 -12.27 6.83
C PRO A 73 -3.64 -11.00 6.39
N MET A 74 -4.01 -9.84 6.94
CA MET A 74 -3.43 -8.53 6.64
C MET A 74 -2.28 -8.14 7.58
N ASP A 75 -1.91 -9.01 8.53
CA ASP A 75 -0.80 -8.77 9.44
C ASP A 75 0.48 -8.47 8.64
N ALA A 76 1.24 -7.48 9.10
CA ALA A 76 2.47 -7.06 8.47
C ALA A 76 3.53 -6.66 9.50
N THR A 77 4.77 -6.54 9.03
CA THR A 77 5.90 -6.09 9.83
C THR A 77 6.83 -5.24 8.97
N GLY A 78 7.72 -4.51 9.62
CA GLY A 78 8.62 -3.58 8.99
C GLY A 78 8.51 -2.19 9.60
N THR A 79 9.06 -1.21 8.91
CA THR A 79 9.18 0.15 9.42
C THR A 79 8.87 1.15 8.32
N VAL A 80 8.22 2.24 8.72
CA VAL A 80 8.12 3.46 7.94
C VAL A 80 8.92 4.55 8.65
N TRP A 81 9.84 5.17 7.93
CA TRP A 81 10.58 6.34 8.41
C TRP A 81 9.99 7.58 7.78
N VAL A 82 9.76 8.59 8.60
CA VAL A 82 9.20 9.87 8.20
C VAL A 82 10.17 10.99 8.52
N SER A 83 10.36 11.89 7.56
CA SER A 83 11.10 13.13 7.71
C SER A 83 10.29 14.26 7.09
N HIS A 84 10.11 15.35 7.81
CA HIS A 84 9.44 16.57 7.37
C HIS A 84 10.37 17.75 7.61
N HIS A 85 10.94 18.28 6.54
CA HIS A 85 11.76 19.49 6.59
C HIS A 85 10.87 20.70 6.34
N VAL A 86 10.94 21.68 7.24
CA VAL A 86 10.24 22.97 7.18
C VAL A 86 11.29 24.06 6.94
N PRO A 87 11.49 24.52 5.69
CA PRO A 87 12.59 25.44 5.35
C PRO A 87 12.53 26.77 6.10
N ASP A 88 11.33 27.33 6.27
CA ASP A 88 11.14 28.66 6.88
C ASP A 88 11.62 28.70 8.34
N ALA A 89 11.51 27.58 9.05
CA ALA A 89 12.01 27.42 10.41
C ALA A 89 13.39 26.75 10.48
N ASN A 90 13.93 26.28 9.34
CA ASN A 90 15.13 25.46 9.25
C ASN A 90 15.14 24.29 10.25
N ILE A 91 14.00 23.61 10.37
CA ILE A 91 13.84 22.43 11.22
C ILE A 91 13.56 21.19 10.36
N THR A 92 13.96 20.04 10.87
CA THR A 92 13.56 18.74 10.32
C THR A 92 12.98 17.91 11.45
N VAL A 93 11.72 17.54 11.31
CA VAL A 93 10.99 16.67 12.23
C VAL A 93 11.02 15.24 11.69
N THR A 94 11.30 14.26 12.55
CA THR A 94 11.45 12.86 12.17
C THR A 94 10.74 11.92 13.15
N PHE A 95 10.21 10.83 12.61
CA PHE A 95 9.74 9.71 13.42
C PHE A 95 9.83 8.38 12.68
N GLU A 96 9.74 7.30 13.44
CA GLU A 96 9.68 5.94 12.95
C GLU A 96 8.42 5.22 13.44
N ALA A 97 7.76 4.52 12.53
CA ALA A 97 6.56 3.76 12.85
C ALA A 97 6.75 2.28 12.52
N ALA A 98 6.47 1.41 13.50
CA ALA A 98 6.48 -0.03 13.36
C ALA A 98 5.16 -0.50 12.73
N VAL A 99 5.26 -1.14 11.57
CA VAL A 99 4.10 -1.60 10.80
C VAL A 99 3.46 -2.80 11.48
N ASP A 100 2.13 -2.83 11.44
CA ASP A 100 1.35 -3.98 11.90
C ASP A 100 0.26 -4.47 10.95
N CYS A 101 -0.13 -3.67 9.96
CA CYS A 101 -1.00 -4.12 8.89
C CYS A 101 -0.55 -3.59 7.54
N MET A 102 -0.72 -4.42 6.50
CA MET A 102 -0.64 -4.02 5.11
C MET A 102 -1.68 -4.77 4.27
N ILE A 103 -2.41 -4.04 3.44
CA ILE A 103 -3.26 -4.58 2.37
C ILE A 103 -2.72 -4.08 1.04
N THR A 104 -2.68 -4.93 0.02
CA THR A 104 -2.24 -4.53 -1.32
C THR A 104 -3.26 -4.91 -2.38
N THR A 105 -3.30 -4.11 -3.43
CA THR A 105 -3.80 -4.48 -4.76
C THR A 105 -2.67 -4.20 -5.77
N PRO A 106 -2.77 -4.64 -7.04
CA PRO A 106 -1.76 -4.30 -8.04
C PRO A 106 -1.51 -2.78 -8.11
N GLY A 107 -0.28 -2.35 -7.81
CA GLY A 107 0.14 -0.96 -7.82
C GLY A 107 -0.32 -0.10 -6.63
N PHE A 108 -0.93 -0.69 -5.60
CA PHE A 108 -1.41 0.08 -4.43
C PHE A 108 -1.23 -0.69 -3.11
N ALA A 109 -0.91 0.04 -2.05
CA ALA A 109 -0.85 -0.49 -0.69
C ALA A 109 -1.46 0.48 0.32
N GLY A 110 -2.24 -0.06 1.26
CA GLY A 110 -2.60 0.60 2.52
C GLY A 110 -1.83 -0.03 3.67
N ILE A 111 -1.18 0.80 4.49
CA ILE A 111 -0.31 0.40 5.59
C ILE A 111 -0.76 1.12 6.86
N THR A 112 -0.83 0.42 7.99
CA THR A 112 -0.91 1.07 9.30
C THR A 112 0.25 0.69 10.17
N ALA A 113 0.66 1.62 11.02
CA ALA A 113 1.81 1.49 11.89
C ALA A 113 1.58 2.21 13.21
N ILE A 114 2.35 1.85 14.24
CA ILE A 114 2.42 2.57 15.51
C ILE A 114 3.74 3.32 15.56
N VAL A 115 3.71 4.61 15.86
CA VAL A 115 4.94 5.39 16.05
C VAL A 115 5.68 4.87 17.28
N THR A 116 6.95 4.51 17.09
CA THR A 116 7.79 3.89 18.15
C THR A 116 8.94 4.78 18.59
N ARG A 117 9.41 5.67 17.70
CA ARG A 117 10.47 6.63 17.97
C ARG A 117 10.14 7.94 17.27
N ALA A 118 10.47 9.05 17.89
CA ALA A 118 10.32 10.39 17.32
C ALA A 118 11.38 11.30 17.92
N ASP A 119 11.70 12.39 17.25
CA ASP A 119 12.44 13.48 17.88
C ASP A 119 11.58 14.26 18.89
N ASP A 120 12.19 15.22 19.58
CA ASP A 120 11.52 16.01 20.63
C ASP A 120 10.29 16.78 20.11
N LEU A 121 10.33 17.24 18.85
CA LEU A 121 9.23 17.99 18.25
C LEU A 121 8.03 17.09 17.92
N ALA A 122 8.28 15.80 17.62
CA ALA A 122 7.25 14.79 17.37
C ALA A 122 7.05 13.80 18.52
N ALA A 123 7.59 14.05 19.72
CA ALA A 123 7.53 13.12 20.85
C ALA A 123 6.09 12.73 21.24
N HIS A 124 5.14 13.65 21.09
CA HIS A 124 3.71 13.44 21.35
C HIS A 124 3.08 12.38 20.42
N MET A 125 3.71 12.05 19.29
CA MET A 125 3.24 11.02 18.38
C MET A 125 3.61 9.61 18.86
N VAL A 126 4.56 9.43 19.77
CA VAL A 126 4.97 8.08 20.20
C VAL A 126 3.77 7.32 20.80
N GLY A 127 3.53 6.11 20.30
CA GLY A 127 2.39 5.27 20.66
C GLY A 127 1.12 5.53 19.86
N THR A 128 1.05 6.58 19.04
CA THR A 128 -0.10 6.84 18.17
C THR A 128 -0.08 5.91 16.95
N ARG A 129 -1.27 5.59 16.47
CA ARG A 129 -1.44 4.85 15.21
C ARG A 129 -1.53 5.83 14.06
N VAL A 130 -0.77 5.54 13.01
CA VAL A 130 -0.76 6.30 11.76
C VAL A 130 -1.08 5.39 10.58
N GLY A 131 -1.75 5.94 9.57
CA GLY A 131 -2.02 5.28 8.30
C GLY A 131 -1.20 5.89 7.18
N PHE A 132 -0.76 5.04 6.24
CA PHE A 132 -0.06 5.42 5.01
C PHE A 132 -0.70 4.73 3.82
N SER A 133 -0.78 5.42 2.69
CA SER A 133 -1.11 4.80 1.42
C SER A 133 -0.02 5.05 0.39
N VAL A 134 0.20 4.07 -0.48
CA VAL A 134 1.24 4.08 -1.50
C VAL A 134 0.62 3.65 -2.81
N GLN A 135 0.82 4.44 -3.86
CA GLN A 135 0.54 4.07 -5.24
C GLN A 135 1.87 3.99 -5.98
N ASP A 136 2.14 2.84 -6.58
CA ASP A 136 3.25 2.57 -7.49
C ASP A 136 2.75 2.78 -8.92
N GLY A 137 3.23 3.86 -9.54
CA GLY A 137 2.91 4.25 -10.91
C GLY A 137 3.66 3.43 -11.97
N GLY A 138 4.53 2.51 -11.54
CA GLY A 138 5.32 1.65 -12.39
C GLY A 138 6.72 2.20 -12.66
N ARG A 139 7.30 1.79 -13.79
CA ARG A 139 8.75 1.90 -14.03
C ARG A 139 9.26 3.35 -13.91
N GLY A 140 10.19 3.54 -12.97
CA GLY A 140 10.87 4.82 -12.74
C GLY A 140 10.09 5.81 -11.87
N GLY A 141 9.10 5.34 -11.10
CA GLY A 141 8.36 6.12 -10.11
C GLY A 141 7.43 7.19 -10.68
N ARG A 142 7.24 7.22 -12.01
CA ARG A 142 6.37 8.19 -12.66
C ARG A 142 4.92 7.89 -12.33
N GLY A 143 4.27 8.82 -11.64
CA GLY A 143 2.89 8.68 -11.19
C GLY A 143 2.77 8.05 -9.81
N ASP A 144 3.88 7.80 -9.11
CA ASP A 144 3.85 7.39 -7.72
C ASP A 144 3.13 8.45 -6.88
N ARG A 145 2.36 7.97 -5.91
CA ARG A 145 1.67 8.82 -4.94
C ARG A 145 1.77 8.23 -3.55
N VAL A 146 1.73 9.11 -2.55
CA VAL A 146 1.62 8.72 -1.16
C VAL A 146 0.49 9.46 -0.47
N GLY A 147 -0.06 8.87 0.58
CA GLY A 147 -1.04 9.50 1.47
C GLY A 147 -0.76 9.14 2.91
N TYR A 148 -1.30 9.92 3.83
CA TYR A 148 -1.16 9.72 5.27
C TYR A 148 -2.34 10.36 6.04
N THR A 149 -2.57 9.94 7.28
CA THR A 149 -3.84 10.26 7.99
C THR A 149 -3.84 11.55 8.80
N TRP A 150 -2.70 11.95 9.40
CA TRP A 150 -2.68 12.95 10.48
C TRP A 150 -2.78 14.43 10.06
N SER A 151 -2.89 14.75 8.77
CA SER A 151 -3.14 16.14 8.33
C SER A 151 -4.46 16.35 7.60
N THR A 152 -5.15 15.26 7.25
CA THR A 152 -6.30 15.31 6.34
C THR A 152 -7.49 14.48 6.84
N SER A 153 -7.33 13.73 7.92
CA SER A 153 -8.42 13.01 8.57
C SER A 153 -8.87 13.74 9.85
N ALA A 154 -10.17 14.04 9.93
CA ALA A 154 -10.78 14.60 11.12
C ALA A 154 -12.08 13.86 11.48
N THR A 155 -12.40 13.78 12.76
CA THR A 155 -13.66 13.28 13.31
C THR A 155 -14.20 14.29 14.31
N GLN A 156 -15.50 14.22 14.63
CA GLN A 156 -16.05 14.95 15.76
C GLN A 156 -15.88 14.16 17.05
N ASP A 157 -15.55 14.84 18.15
CA ASP A 157 -15.58 14.29 19.49
C ASP A 157 -16.98 14.33 20.11
N GLU A 158 -17.11 13.97 21.39
CA GLU A 158 -18.39 13.92 22.11
C GLU A 158 -19.05 15.31 22.26
N ASN A 159 -18.28 16.38 22.17
CA ASN A 159 -18.76 17.77 22.25
C ASN A 159 -19.09 18.35 20.86
N GLY A 160 -18.80 17.61 19.79
CA GLY A 160 -18.98 18.05 18.41
C GLY A 160 -17.78 18.79 17.82
N ASP A 161 -16.67 18.89 18.57
CA ASP A 161 -15.45 19.56 18.12
C ASP A 161 -14.66 18.67 17.14
N TRP A 162 -14.09 19.29 16.11
CA TRP A 162 -13.28 18.58 15.13
C TRP A 162 -11.89 18.29 15.68
N VAL A 163 -11.56 17.00 15.76
CA VAL A 163 -10.28 16.48 16.22
C VAL A 163 -9.69 15.52 15.18
N GLU A 164 -8.40 15.20 15.31
CA GLU A 164 -7.77 14.19 14.46
C GLU A 164 -8.50 12.83 14.57
N SER A 165 -8.75 12.17 13.44
CA SER A 165 -9.40 10.87 13.45
C SER A 165 -8.55 9.80 14.11
N LYS A 166 -9.15 9.03 15.03
CA LYS A 166 -8.55 7.76 15.48
C LYS A 166 -8.47 6.80 14.29
N VAL A 167 -7.27 6.36 13.96
CA VAL A 167 -7.01 5.39 12.90
C VAL A 167 -7.18 3.98 13.45
N GLY A 168 -7.92 3.11 12.74
CA GLY A 168 -7.99 1.68 13.03
C GLY A 168 -6.91 0.89 12.27
N THR A 169 -6.77 -0.41 12.56
CA THR A 169 -5.87 -1.27 11.77
C THR A 169 -6.32 -1.34 10.31
N CYS A 170 -5.37 -1.25 9.38
CA CYS A 170 -5.61 -1.25 7.93
C CYS A 170 -6.54 -0.12 7.41
N MET A 171 -6.82 0.92 8.20
CA MET A 171 -7.60 2.08 7.78
C MET A 171 -6.67 3.18 7.28
N VAL A 172 -6.81 3.56 6.01
CA VAL A 172 -5.95 4.57 5.37
C VAL A 172 -6.75 5.45 4.40
N LEU A 173 -6.19 6.60 4.06
CA LEU A 173 -6.71 7.48 3.01
C LEU A 173 -6.23 7.05 1.62
N ALA A 174 -6.88 7.55 0.57
CA ALA A 174 -6.37 7.47 -0.80
C ALA A 174 -5.01 8.18 -0.93
N PRO A 175 -4.13 7.74 -1.83
CA PRO A 175 -2.82 8.35 -2.02
C PRO A 175 -2.99 9.65 -2.83
N PHE A 176 -2.68 10.79 -2.22
CA PHE A 176 -2.98 12.11 -2.78
C PHE A 176 -1.74 12.89 -3.20
N GLY A 177 -0.64 12.76 -2.45
CA GLY A 177 0.60 13.51 -2.65
C GLY A 177 1.40 12.94 -3.83
N PRO A 178 1.61 13.68 -4.93
CA PRO A 178 2.44 13.23 -6.03
C PRO A 178 3.90 13.16 -5.57
N VAL A 179 4.56 12.04 -5.85
CA VAL A 179 5.99 11.88 -5.56
C VAL A 179 6.78 12.74 -6.54
N THR A 180 7.67 13.57 -5.99
CA THR A 180 8.54 14.48 -6.74
C THR A 180 9.96 13.95 -6.87
N LYS A 181 10.40 13.10 -5.93
CA LYS A 181 11.72 12.45 -5.97
C LYS A 181 11.73 11.12 -5.23
N GLY A 182 12.53 10.19 -5.76
CA GLY A 182 12.54 8.80 -5.34
C GLY A 182 11.48 7.97 -6.07
N ASP A 183 11.38 6.72 -5.68
CA ASP A 183 10.43 5.75 -6.20
C ASP A 183 9.97 4.82 -5.08
N VAL A 184 8.72 4.38 -5.18
CA VAL A 184 8.12 3.37 -4.33
C VAL A 184 7.74 2.17 -5.18
N THR A 185 7.86 0.98 -4.61
CA THR A 185 7.49 -0.27 -5.29
C THR A 185 6.49 -1.02 -4.44
N VAL A 186 5.35 -1.36 -5.04
CA VAL A 186 4.33 -2.22 -4.44
C VAL A 186 4.37 -3.58 -5.11
N ARG A 187 4.84 -4.59 -4.37
CA ARG A 187 4.64 -5.99 -4.76
C ARG A 187 3.36 -6.50 -4.14
N HIS A 188 2.34 -6.69 -4.98
CA HIS A 188 1.08 -7.29 -4.59
C HIS A 188 1.20 -8.81 -4.36
N ALA A 189 0.42 -9.31 -3.39
CA ALA A 189 0.09 -10.73 -3.24
C ALA A 189 -1.34 -10.84 -2.71
N GLU A 190 -2.05 -11.89 -3.13
CA GLU A 190 -3.40 -12.20 -2.65
C GLU A 190 -3.40 -12.56 -1.16
N LEU A 191 -4.48 -12.18 -0.47
CA LEU A 191 -4.67 -12.55 0.94
C LEU A 191 -4.84 -14.06 1.08
N ARG A 192 -4.23 -14.62 2.12
CA ARG A 192 -4.33 -16.05 2.41
C ARG A 192 -5.68 -16.35 3.10
N PRO A 193 -6.30 -17.51 2.81
CA PRO A 193 -7.46 -17.97 3.56
C PRO A 193 -7.07 -18.22 5.03
N ASP A 194 -8.08 -18.22 5.90
CA ASP A 194 -7.88 -18.51 7.32
C ASP A 194 -7.24 -19.91 7.50
N PRO A 195 -6.27 -20.07 8.42
CA PRO A 195 -5.70 -21.37 8.74
C PRO A 195 -6.80 -22.32 9.17
N GLN A 196 -6.82 -23.52 8.59
CA GLN A 196 -7.75 -24.55 9.05
C GLN A 196 -7.37 -24.97 10.48
N PRO A 197 -8.35 -25.25 11.36
CA PRO A 197 -8.06 -25.87 12.64
C PRO A 197 -7.27 -27.17 12.43
N PRO A 198 -6.37 -27.55 13.36
CA PRO A 198 -5.78 -28.88 13.32
C PRO A 198 -6.90 -29.93 13.33
N ALA A 199 -6.74 -30.96 12.50
CA ALA A 199 -7.68 -32.08 12.36
C ALA A 199 -7.73 -32.94 13.64
#